data_AF-A0A851X344-F1
#
_entry.id   AF-A0A851X344-F1
#
_cell.length_a   1.000
_cell.length_b   1.000
_cell.length_c   1.000
_cell.angle_alpha   90.00
_cell.angle_beta   90.00
_cell.angle_gamma   90.00
#
_symmetry.space_group_name_H-M   'P 1'
#
loop_
_entity.id
_entity.type
_entity.pdbx_description
1 polymer ?
#
loop_
_entity_poly.entity_id
_entity_poly.type
_entity_poly.pdbx_seq_one_letter_code
_entity_poly.pdbx_strand_id
1 'polypeptide(L)'
;GAPGSPARAPRVPPGCFGLLSGGSGDLDEGPQVLATPRILLSPPPCSPPAPFLLILVPSAPSHAAQRLAVRDTWGGPWGAPGTPPGRTVFVLGAAASPAGQRELLQESRQHGDILQGDFGDTYGNLTWKTLLLLRWARACCGDSPFLLKADDDVFVHVPAVATYLAAWPAAPARLYLGRVHWRVAPNRDPRSRHHVPERLYPGRLFPPYCSGTAYVLSRQAAAALLWAAPRVPLVGPEDVWVGLCARRAGVAP
;
A
#
# COMPACT_ATOMS: atom_id res chain seq x y z
N GLY A 1 12.28 -42.83 21.26
CA GLY A 1 12.27 -41.56 20.52
C GLY A 1 10.86 -41.04 20.47
N ALA A 2 10.60 -39.87 21.03
CA ALA A 2 9.28 -39.25 20.95
C ALA A 2 9.07 -38.65 19.55
N PRO A 3 7.90 -38.84 18.92
CA PRO A 3 7.62 -38.24 17.63
C PRO A 3 7.50 -36.72 17.78
N GLY A 4 8.22 -35.99 16.93
CA GLY A 4 8.24 -34.53 16.89
C GLY A 4 6.83 -33.96 16.74
N SER A 5 6.50 -32.96 17.56
CA SER A 5 5.28 -32.18 17.42
C SER A 5 5.22 -31.54 16.03
N PRO A 6 4.08 -31.61 15.31
CA PRO A 6 3.94 -30.93 14.03
C PRO A 6 4.09 -29.43 14.27
N ALA A 7 4.96 -28.79 13.49
CA ALA A 7 5.12 -27.34 13.50
C ALA A 7 3.75 -26.69 13.36
N ARG A 8 3.35 -25.93 14.38
CA ARG A 8 2.07 -25.24 14.44
C ARG A 8 2.00 -24.28 13.25
N ALA A 9 1.06 -24.49 12.33
CA ALA A 9 0.85 -23.58 11.21
C ALA A 9 0.73 -22.13 11.72
N PRO A 10 1.38 -21.15 11.07
CA PRO A 10 1.34 -19.77 11.51
C PRO A 10 -0.11 -19.30 11.61
N ARG A 11 -0.51 -18.82 12.79
CA ARG A 11 -1.86 -18.29 13.01
C ARG A 11 -2.00 -16.99 12.22
N VAL A 12 -2.91 -16.99 11.25
CA VAL A 12 -3.31 -15.77 10.53
C VAL A 12 -3.88 -14.76 11.53
N PRO A 13 -3.46 -13.49 11.51
CA PRO A 13 -4.03 -12.47 12.39
C PRO A 13 -5.55 -12.37 12.20
N PRO A 14 -6.36 -12.24 13.27
CA PRO A 14 -7.82 -12.20 13.16
C PRO A 14 -8.33 -11.14 12.18
N GLY A 15 -7.72 -9.94 12.19
CA GLY A 15 -8.05 -8.86 11.25
C GLY A 15 -7.71 -9.19 9.80
N CYS A 16 -6.62 -9.93 9.55
CA CYS A 16 -6.31 -10.42 8.21
C CYS A 16 -7.35 -11.44 7.75
N PHE A 17 -7.71 -12.39 8.61
CA PHE A 17 -8.73 -13.39 8.27
C PHE A 17 -10.07 -12.74 7.93
N GLY A 18 -10.53 -11.76 8.71
CA GLY A 18 -11.76 -11.01 8.44
C GLY A 18 -11.72 -10.23 7.12
N LEU A 19 -10.58 -9.67 6.77
CA LEU A 19 -10.38 -8.99 5.48
C LEU A 19 -10.42 -9.96 4.30
N LEU A 20 -9.80 -11.14 4.46
CA LEU A 20 -9.75 -12.19 3.43
C LEU A 20 -11.08 -12.92 3.23
N SER A 21 -11.90 -13.03 4.27
CA SER A 21 -13.24 -13.63 4.21
C SER A 21 -14.31 -12.68 3.64
N GLY A 22 -13.92 -11.51 3.13
CA GLY A 22 -14.82 -10.53 2.53
C GLY A 22 -15.44 -9.53 3.52
N GLY A 23 -14.98 -9.52 4.77
CA GLY A 23 -15.35 -8.52 5.76
C GLY A 23 -14.71 -7.15 5.47
N SER A 24 -15.38 -6.08 5.92
CA SER A 24 -14.93 -4.69 5.80
C SER A 24 -13.70 -4.36 6.63
N GLY A 25 -13.12 -5.32 7.37
CA GLY A 25 -11.87 -5.18 8.14
C GLY A 25 -11.86 -3.89 8.97
N ASP A 26 -12.56 -3.92 10.11
CA ASP A 26 -12.86 -2.81 11.03
C ASP A 26 -11.98 -1.56 10.88
N LEU A 27 -12.47 -0.61 10.08
CA LEU A 27 -12.18 0.80 10.28
C LEU A 27 -13.23 1.29 11.28
N ASP A 28 -12.78 1.77 12.46
CA ASP A 28 -13.61 2.25 13.57
C ASP A 28 -14.94 2.86 13.10
N GLU A 29 -16.05 2.34 13.66
CA GLU A 29 -17.43 2.70 13.37
C GLU A 29 -17.70 4.19 13.66
N GLY A 30 -17.40 5.03 12.66
CA GLY A 30 -17.88 6.39 12.56
C GLY A 30 -19.09 6.48 11.61
N PRO A 31 -19.84 7.59 11.62
CA PRO A 31 -21.12 7.73 10.89
C PRO A 31 -21.01 7.72 9.35
N GLN A 32 -19.83 7.47 8.78
CA GLN A 32 -19.65 7.22 7.34
C GLN A 32 -18.83 5.94 7.17
N VAL A 33 -19.52 4.84 6.89
CA VAL A 33 -18.88 3.59 6.47
C VAL A 33 -18.27 3.83 5.10
N LEU A 34 -16.94 3.99 5.04
CA LEU A 34 -16.23 3.98 3.77
C LEU A 34 -16.31 2.56 3.23
N ALA A 35 -17.21 2.33 2.28
CA ALA A 35 -17.36 1.03 1.61
C ALA A 35 -16.07 0.71 0.87
N THR A 36 -15.25 -0.16 1.45
CA THR A 36 -13.95 -0.49 0.89
C THR A 36 -14.05 -1.64 -0.12
N PRO A 37 -13.19 -1.69 -1.14
CA PRO A 37 -13.23 -2.78 -2.12
C PRO A 37 -12.99 -4.14 -1.45
N ARG A 38 -13.66 -5.17 -1.99
CA ARG A 38 -13.42 -6.57 -1.61
C ARG A 38 -12.08 -7.03 -2.16
N ILE A 39 -11.49 -8.05 -1.54
CA ILE A 39 -10.26 -8.69 -2.03
C ILE A 39 -10.63 -9.87 -2.91
N LEU A 40 -10.08 -9.92 -4.12
CA LEU A 40 -10.25 -11.01 -5.09
C LEU A 40 -9.12 -12.03 -5.00
N LEU A 41 -7.87 -11.54 -4.89
CA LEU A 41 -6.66 -12.34 -4.69
C LEU A 41 -5.87 -11.71 -3.56
N SER A 42 -5.27 -12.55 -2.72
CA SER A 42 -4.37 -12.08 -1.67
C SER A 42 -3.12 -12.94 -1.63
N PRO A 43 -1.94 -12.34 -1.43
CA PRO A 43 -0.77 -13.11 -1.08
C PRO A 43 -0.93 -13.62 0.36
N PRO A 44 -0.12 -14.62 0.79
CA PRO A 44 -0.13 -15.09 2.17
C PRO A 44 0.18 -13.94 3.16
N PRO A 45 -0.38 -13.93 4.37
CA PRO A 45 -0.01 -12.97 5.41
C PRO A 45 1.49 -13.01 5.71
N CYS A 46 2.03 -11.95 6.33
CA CYS A 46 3.42 -11.98 6.80
C CYS A 46 3.55 -12.95 7.99
N SER A 47 4.50 -13.87 7.91
CA SER A 47 4.87 -14.76 9.02
C SER A 47 5.90 -14.07 9.93
N PRO A 48 5.88 -14.32 11.25
CA PRO A 48 6.96 -13.89 12.13
C PRO A 48 8.30 -14.58 11.79
N PRO A 49 9.45 -13.87 11.83
CA PRO A 49 9.56 -12.42 12.03
C PRO A 49 9.06 -11.65 10.81
N ALA A 50 8.31 -10.58 11.05
CA ALA A 50 7.78 -9.73 9.97
C ALA A 50 8.91 -9.09 9.15
N PRO A 51 8.68 -8.80 7.86
CA PRO A 51 9.65 -8.06 7.06
C PRO A 51 9.89 -6.68 7.70
N PHE A 52 11.16 -6.24 7.73
CA PHE A 52 11.50 -4.90 8.19
C PHE A 52 10.91 -3.83 7.26
N LEU A 53 10.96 -4.09 5.95
CA LEU A 53 10.39 -3.22 4.92
C LEU A 53 9.38 -3.99 4.08
N LEU A 54 8.11 -3.61 4.17
CA LEU A 54 7.04 -4.09 3.28
C LEU A 54 6.94 -3.16 2.07
N ILE A 55 7.29 -3.66 0.90
CA ILE A 55 7.26 -2.94 -0.38
C ILE A 55 5.93 -3.24 -1.06
N LEU A 56 5.14 -2.20 -1.30
CA LEU A 56 3.81 -2.29 -1.90
C LEU A 56 3.88 -1.54 -3.23
N VAL A 57 3.69 -2.28 -4.32
CA VAL A 57 3.86 -1.76 -5.68
C VAL A 57 2.51 -1.72 -6.37
N PRO A 58 1.82 -0.57 -6.42
CA PRO A 58 0.67 -0.38 -7.28
C PRO A 58 1.04 -0.68 -8.74
N SER A 59 0.36 -1.64 -9.34
CA SER A 59 0.56 -2.07 -10.72
C SER A 59 -0.80 -2.29 -11.39
N ALA A 60 -0.85 -2.58 -12.68
CA ALA A 60 -2.08 -2.89 -13.41
C ALA A 60 -2.06 -4.34 -13.91
N PRO A 61 -3.22 -5.02 -14.09
CA PRO A 61 -3.26 -6.40 -14.60
C PRO A 61 -2.44 -6.60 -15.88
N SER A 62 -2.47 -5.64 -16.81
CA SER A 62 -1.70 -5.63 -18.06
C SER A 62 -0.19 -5.42 -17.90
N HIS A 63 0.29 -5.03 -16.71
CA HIS A 63 1.70 -4.70 -16.46
C HIS A 63 2.55 -5.90 -16.00
N ALA A 64 2.31 -7.08 -16.57
CA ALA A 64 3.04 -8.31 -16.19
C ALA A 64 4.56 -8.16 -16.38
N ALA A 65 4.99 -7.50 -17.46
CA ALA A 65 6.40 -7.26 -17.75
C ALA A 65 7.06 -6.31 -16.73
N GLN A 66 6.36 -5.26 -16.29
CA GLN A 66 6.85 -4.33 -15.26
C GLN A 66 7.01 -5.05 -13.92
N ARG A 67 6.01 -5.86 -13.52
CA ARG A 67 6.11 -6.67 -12.30
C ARG A 67 7.29 -7.64 -12.36
N LEU A 68 7.48 -8.30 -13.49
CA LEU A 68 8.64 -9.18 -13.69
C LEU A 68 9.96 -8.40 -13.56
N ALA A 69 10.08 -7.23 -14.21
CA ALA A 69 11.26 -6.39 -14.09
C ALA A 69 11.53 -5.95 -12.64
N VAL A 70 10.49 -5.60 -11.87
CA VAL A 70 10.63 -5.28 -10.44
C VAL A 70 11.12 -6.51 -9.65
N ARG A 71 10.54 -7.70 -9.89
CA ARG A 71 10.97 -8.96 -9.24
C ARG A 71 12.43 -9.31 -9.55
N ASP A 72 12.84 -9.15 -10.80
CA ASP A 72 14.19 -9.49 -11.27
C ASP A 72 15.24 -8.44 -10.88
N THR A 73 14.81 -7.27 -10.38
CA THR A 73 15.69 -6.17 -9.98
C THR A 73 15.49 -5.78 -8.52
N TRP A 74 14.85 -4.63 -8.26
CA TRP A 74 14.87 -3.98 -6.95
C TRP A 74 13.83 -4.49 -5.96
N GLY A 75 12.76 -5.14 -6.43
CA GLY A 75 11.72 -5.74 -5.60
C GLY A 75 11.91 -7.24 -5.34
N GLY A 76 12.95 -7.85 -5.89
CA GLY A 76 13.33 -9.24 -5.60
C GLY A 76 13.98 -9.39 -4.22
N PRO A 77 14.29 -10.63 -3.80
CA PRO A 77 15.08 -10.86 -2.60
C PRO A 77 16.44 -10.15 -2.66
N TRP A 78 16.76 -9.33 -1.67
CA TRP A 78 18.10 -8.74 -1.52
C TRP A 78 18.90 -9.49 -0.45
N GLY A 79 20.12 -9.88 -0.80
CA GLY A 79 20.98 -10.75 0.01
C GLY A 79 22.21 -10.07 0.62
N ALA A 80 22.28 -8.73 0.61
CA ALA A 80 23.45 -8.04 1.16
C ALA A 80 23.52 -8.23 2.69
N PRO A 81 24.63 -8.77 3.24
CA PRO A 81 24.80 -8.96 4.68
C PRO A 81 24.53 -7.67 5.46
N GLY A 82 23.75 -7.76 6.54
CA GLY A 82 23.38 -6.60 7.36
C GLY A 82 22.23 -5.75 6.82
N THR A 83 21.66 -6.07 5.66
CA THR A 83 20.44 -5.40 5.18
C THR A 83 19.22 -6.03 5.83
N PRO A 84 18.33 -5.25 6.46
CA PRO A 84 17.10 -5.79 7.02
C PRO A 84 16.23 -6.47 5.94
N PRO A 85 15.51 -7.56 6.27
CA PRO A 85 14.70 -8.29 5.30
C PRO A 85 13.50 -7.46 4.84
N GLY A 86 13.03 -7.69 3.63
CA GLY A 86 11.76 -7.11 3.20
C GLY A 86 11.02 -7.99 2.23
N ARG A 87 9.82 -7.54 1.87
CA ARG A 87 8.86 -8.31 1.08
C ARG A 87 8.13 -7.40 0.12
N THR A 88 8.08 -7.81 -1.14
CA THR A 88 7.33 -7.10 -2.19
C THR A 88 5.95 -7.72 -2.38
N VAL A 89 4.94 -6.87 -2.53
CA VAL A 89 3.56 -7.23 -2.89
C VAL A 89 3.08 -6.27 -3.96
N PHE A 90 2.59 -6.81 -5.07
CA PHE A 90 1.96 -6.04 -6.15
C PHE A 90 0.49 -5.83 -5.84
N VAL A 91 0.01 -4.59 -5.98
CA VAL A 91 -1.38 -4.22 -5.67
C VAL A 91 -2.11 -3.79 -6.94
N LEU A 92 -3.19 -4.49 -7.27
CA LEU A 92 -3.92 -4.35 -8.53
C LEU A 92 -5.42 -4.21 -8.29
N GLY A 93 -6.12 -3.67 -9.29
CA GLY A 93 -7.58 -3.77 -9.43
C GLY A 93 -8.03 -4.97 -10.28
N ALA A 94 -9.30 -4.98 -10.65
CA ALA A 94 -9.91 -5.97 -11.51
C ALA A 94 -9.33 -5.91 -12.93
N ALA A 95 -9.07 -7.07 -13.53
CA ALA A 95 -8.67 -7.17 -14.93
C ALA A 95 -9.82 -6.76 -15.86
N ALA A 96 -9.48 -6.11 -16.98
CA ALA A 96 -10.47 -5.63 -17.95
C ALA A 96 -11.17 -6.76 -18.74
N SER A 97 -10.62 -7.99 -18.73
CA SER A 97 -11.15 -9.12 -19.48
C SER A 97 -11.02 -10.44 -18.71
N PRO A 98 -11.88 -11.44 -18.99
CA PRO A 98 -11.73 -12.78 -18.42
C PRO A 98 -10.40 -13.45 -18.75
N ALA A 99 -9.80 -13.14 -19.91
CA ALA A 99 -8.49 -13.65 -20.29
C ALA A 99 -7.40 -13.07 -19.38
N GLY A 100 -7.37 -11.74 -19.21
CA GLY A 100 -6.43 -11.09 -18.30
C GLY A 100 -6.61 -11.53 -16.85
N GLN A 101 -7.83 -11.82 -16.41
CA GLN A 101 -8.07 -12.37 -15.08
C GLN A 101 -7.48 -13.78 -14.90
N ARG A 102 -7.53 -14.64 -15.95
CA ARG A 102 -6.92 -15.97 -15.92
C ARG A 102 -5.39 -15.90 -15.87
N GLU A 103 -4.80 -15.00 -16.66
CA GLU A 103 -3.36 -14.74 -16.64
C GLU A 103 -2.90 -14.25 -15.25
N LEU A 104 -3.62 -13.28 -14.68
CA LEU A 104 -3.32 -12.77 -13.35
C LEU A 104 -3.46 -13.85 -12.25
N LEU A 105 -4.45 -14.73 -12.36
CA LEU A 105 -4.61 -15.86 -11.44
C LEU A 105 -3.43 -16.85 -11.55
N GLN A 106 -2.94 -17.11 -12.76
CA GLN A 106 -1.76 -17.95 -12.97
C GLN A 106 -0.51 -17.32 -12.36
N GLU A 107 -0.27 -16.03 -12.62
CA GLU A 107 0.84 -15.28 -12.04
C GLU A 107 0.75 -15.28 -10.50
N SER A 108 -0.44 -15.05 -9.95
CA SER A 108 -0.67 -15.05 -8.49
C SER A 108 -0.34 -16.41 -7.87
N ARG A 109 -0.69 -17.52 -8.54
CA ARG A 109 -0.34 -18.89 -8.10
C ARG A 109 1.16 -19.15 -8.18
N GLN A 110 1.83 -18.61 -9.20
CA GLN A 110 3.26 -18.81 -9.41
C GLN A 110 4.12 -18.03 -8.42
N HIS A 111 3.79 -16.77 -8.16
CA HIS A 111 4.64 -15.87 -7.38
C HIS A 111 4.14 -15.61 -5.95
N GLY A 112 2.84 -15.75 -5.69
CA GLY A 112 2.27 -15.59 -4.35
C GLY A 112 2.39 -14.17 -3.78
N ASP A 113 2.52 -13.15 -4.64
CA ASP A 113 2.81 -11.76 -4.28
C ASP A 113 1.78 -10.75 -4.83
N ILE A 114 0.63 -11.21 -5.32
CA ILE A 114 -0.43 -10.37 -5.88
C ILE A 114 -1.57 -10.16 -4.87
N LEU A 115 -1.83 -8.89 -4.57
CA LEU A 115 -3.03 -8.40 -3.90
C LEU A 115 -3.96 -7.75 -4.93
N GLN A 116 -5.15 -8.30 -5.13
CA GLN A 116 -6.13 -7.81 -6.09
C GLN A 116 -7.40 -7.35 -5.40
N GLY A 117 -7.84 -6.13 -5.69
CA GLY A 117 -9.13 -5.59 -5.24
C GLY A 117 -10.22 -5.61 -6.31
N ASP A 118 -11.46 -5.66 -5.85
CA ASP A 118 -12.66 -5.59 -6.69
C ASP A 118 -13.03 -4.14 -7.03
N PHE A 119 -12.19 -3.50 -7.86
CA PHE A 119 -12.42 -2.18 -8.43
C PHE A 119 -11.73 -2.07 -9.78
N GLY A 120 -12.27 -1.29 -10.72
CA GLY A 120 -11.65 -1.10 -12.02
C GLY A 120 -10.26 -0.47 -11.91
N ASP A 121 -9.26 -1.08 -12.54
CA ASP A 121 -7.88 -0.60 -12.46
C ASP A 121 -7.65 0.61 -13.39
N THR A 122 -7.86 1.81 -12.85
CA THR A 122 -7.72 3.07 -13.57
C THR A 122 -6.98 4.09 -12.72
N TYR A 123 -6.41 5.12 -13.35
CA TYR A 123 -5.74 6.22 -12.65
C TYR A 123 -6.65 6.89 -11.60
N GLY A 124 -7.94 7.09 -11.92
CA GLY A 124 -8.91 7.67 -10.99
C GLY A 124 -9.20 6.82 -9.76
N ASN A 125 -8.90 5.51 -9.82
CA ASN A 125 -9.08 4.57 -8.73
C ASN A 125 -7.79 4.27 -7.95
N LEU A 126 -6.70 5.02 -8.19
CA LEU A 126 -5.47 4.87 -7.40
C LEU A 126 -5.72 5.06 -5.90
N THR A 127 -6.61 5.98 -5.50
CA THR A 127 -6.98 6.17 -4.09
C THR A 127 -7.60 4.90 -3.49
N TRP A 128 -8.43 4.18 -4.23
CA TRP A 128 -8.98 2.89 -3.80
C TRP A 128 -7.90 1.83 -3.66
N LYS A 129 -6.95 1.81 -4.60
CA LYS A 129 -5.79 0.92 -4.57
C LYS A 129 -4.89 1.19 -3.36
N THR A 130 -4.67 2.45 -3.00
CA THR A 130 -3.94 2.84 -1.79
C THR A 130 -4.69 2.51 -0.51
N LEU A 131 -6.01 2.71 -0.47
CA LEU A 131 -6.79 2.27 0.68
C LEU A 131 -6.68 0.75 0.87
N LEU A 132 -6.73 -0.03 -0.22
CA LEU A 132 -6.55 -1.47 -0.17
C LEU A 132 -5.15 -1.85 0.33
N LEU A 133 -4.08 -1.26 -0.20
CA LEU A 133 -2.71 -1.61 0.20
C LEU A 133 -2.46 -1.30 1.68
N LEU A 134 -2.94 -0.16 2.19
CA LEU A 134 -2.80 0.21 3.59
C LEU A 134 -3.59 -0.76 4.49
N ARG A 135 -4.84 -1.07 4.14
CA ARG A 135 -5.70 -1.99 4.92
C ARG A 135 -5.09 -3.38 5.00
N TRP A 136 -4.66 -3.92 3.87
CA TRP A 136 -4.03 -5.23 3.83
C TRP A 136 -2.71 -5.24 4.61
N ALA A 137 -1.86 -4.22 4.46
CA ALA A 137 -0.61 -4.13 5.20
C ALA A 137 -0.85 -4.10 6.72
N ARG A 138 -1.82 -3.32 7.21
CA ARG A 138 -2.18 -3.29 8.64
C ARG A 138 -2.70 -4.64 9.13
N ALA A 139 -3.60 -5.27 8.36
CA ALA A 139 -4.28 -6.48 8.79
C ALA A 139 -3.38 -7.72 8.72
N CYS A 140 -2.63 -7.87 7.63
CA CYS A 140 -1.91 -9.08 7.27
C CYS A 140 -0.39 -9.00 7.46
N CYS A 141 0.16 -7.78 7.63
CA CYS A 141 1.58 -7.54 7.86
C CYS A 141 1.81 -6.45 8.93
N GLY A 142 0.92 -6.38 9.93
CA GLY A 142 0.87 -5.30 10.91
C GLY A 142 2.09 -5.15 11.82
N ASP A 143 3.02 -6.12 11.82
CA ASP A 143 4.27 -6.03 12.57
C ASP A 143 5.45 -5.47 11.75
N SER A 144 5.25 -5.21 10.45
CA SER A 144 6.28 -4.58 9.62
C SER A 144 6.51 -3.13 10.06
N PRO A 145 7.74 -2.73 10.45
CA PRO A 145 8.03 -1.38 10.93
C PRO A 145 7.81 -0.30 9.88
N PHE A 146 8.11 -0.59 8.61
CA PHE A 146 8.06 0.36 7.51
C PHE A 146 7.36 -0.21 6.30
N LEU A 147 6.58 0.64 5.64
CA LEU A 147 5.94 0.39 4.37
C LEU A 147 6.57 1.32 3.35
N LEU A 148 7.05 0.79 2.23
CA LEU A 148 7.43 1.56 1.05
C LEU A 148 6.34 1.39 0.00
N LYS A 149 5.70 2.48 -0.40
CA LYS A 149 4.92 2.51 -1.64
C LYS A 149 5.82 3.03 -2.76
N ALA A 150 5.84 2.34 -3.90
CA ALA A 150 6.54 2.77 -5.10
C ALA A 150 5.77 2.32 -6.35
N ASP A 151 5.71 3.14 -7.39
CA ASP A 151 5.05 2.78 -8.65
C ASP A 151 5.83 1.69 -9.40
N ASP A 152 5.19 0.97 -10.33
CA ASP A 152 5.82 -0.12 -11.09
C ASP A 152 6.72 0.35 -12.25
N ASP A 153 6.79 1.67 -12.48
CA ASP A 153 7.60 2.34 -13.51
C ASP A 153 8.80 3.12 -12.93
N VAL A 154 9.21 2.79 -11.69
CA VAL A 154 10.34 3.42 -11.01
C VAL A 154 11.45 2.42 -10.69
N PHE A 155 12.62 2.95 -10.30
CA PHE A 155 13.69 2.19 -9.68
C PHE A 155 13.89 2.67 -8.24
N VAL A 156 13.98 1.72 -7.30
CA VAL A 156 14.32 2.01 -5.90
C VAL A 156 15.60 1.30 -5.51
N HIS A 157 16.57 2.01 -4.95
CA HIS A 157 17.73 1.36 -4.32
C HIS A 157 17.33 0.81 -2.93
N VAL A 158 16.58 -0.29 -2.91
CA VAL A 158 15.95 -0.84 -1.68
C VAL A 158 16.94 -1.08 -0.53
N PRO A 159 18.13 -1.68 -0.73
CA PRO A 159 19.09 -1.83 0.37
C PRO A 159 19.48 -0.51 1.04
N ALA A 160 19.70 0.55 0.26
CA ALA A 160 20.05 1.86 0.79
C ALA A 160 18.91 2.47 1.60
N VAL A 161 17.65 2.31 1.16
CA VAL A 161 16.47 2.74 1.92
C VAL A 161 16.36 1.96 3.23
N ALA A 162 16.50 0.64 3.19
CA ALA A 162 16.41 -0.20 4.39
C ALA A 162 17.51 0.12 5.40
N THR A 163 18.76 0.28 4.96
CA THR A 163 19.89 0.69 5.80
C THR A 163 19.68 2.08 6.38
N TYR A 164 19.20 3.04 5.58
CA TYR A 164 18.90 4.39 6.04
C TYR A 164 17.86 4.37 7.17
N LEU A 165 16.76 3.62 7.01
CA LEU A 165 15.72 3.51 8.03
C LEU A 165 16.20 2.78 9.30
N ALA A 166 17.04 1.75 9.15
CA ALA A 166 17.58 0.99 10.27
C ALA A 166 18.58 1.80 11.11
N ALA A 167 19.22 2.82 10.52
CA ALA A 167 20.17 3.69 11.22
C ALA A 167 19.51 4.67 12.20
N TRP A 168 18.18 4.78 12.23
CA TRP A 168 17.49 5.75 13.09
C TRP A 168 17.39 5.18 14.53
N PRO A 169 18.08 5.78 15.52
CA PRO A 169 18.16 5.21 16.88
C PRO A 169 16.79 5.11 17.57
N ALA A 170 15.91 6.04 17.23
CA ALA A 170 14.48 6.01 17.53
C ALA A 170 13.75 6.51 16.28
N ALA A 171 13.40 5.61 15.36
CA ALA A 171 12.56 5.98 14.22
C ALA A 171 11.31 6.72 14.72
N PRO A 172 10.96 7.89 14.16
CA PRO A 172 9.80 8.64 14.62
C PRO A 172 8.58 7.77 14.43
N ALA A 173 7.79 7.68 15.49
CA ALA A 173 6.63 6.79 15.53
C ALA A 173 5.73 6.98 14.30
N ARG A 174 5.60 8.23 13.80
CA ARG A 174 4.78 8.56 12.62
C ARG A 174 5.63 9.14 11.47
N LEU A 175 6.67 8.42 11.05
CA LEU A 175 7.42 8.73 9.83
C LEU A 175 6.51 8.73 8.60
N TYR A 176 6.53 9.81 7.82
CA TYR A 176 6.08 9.90 6.44
C TYR A 176 7.22 10.57 5.67
N LEU A 177 7.85 9.84 4.76
CA LEU A 177 9.11 10.24 4.12
C LEU A 177 9.00 10.10 2.61
N GLY A 178 9.44 11.12 1.88
CA GLY A 178 9.49 11.09 0.42
C GLY A 178 9.80 12.46 -0.15
N ARG A 179 9.64 12.62 -1.46
CA ARG A 179 9.77 13.93 -2.11
C ARG A 179 8.54 14.78 -1.81
N VAL A 180 8.67 15.79 -0.96
CA VAL A 180 7.54 16.61 -0.52
C VAL A 180 7.17 17.69 -1.55
N HIS A 181 5.89 17.73 -1.90
CA HIS A 181 5.26 18.80 -2.65
C HIS A 181 4.69 19.87 -1.70
N TRP A 182 5.06 21.12 -1.95
CA TRP A 182 4.63 22.27 -1.16
C TRP A 182 3.80 23.22 -2.00
N ARG A 183 2.76 23.82 -1.39
CA ARG A 183 1.97 24.91 -1.98
C ARG A 183 1.40 24.57 -3.38
N VAL A 184 0.97 23.33 -3.58
CA VAL A 184 0.32 22.90 -4.82
C VAL A 184 -1.14 23.31 -4.81
N ALA A 185 -1.60 23.98 -5.87
CA ALA A 185 -3.01 24.32 -6.07
C ALA A 185 -3.76 23.15 -6.73
N PRO A 186 -5.03 22.88 -6.35
CA PRO A 186 -5.85 21.90 -7.03
C PRO A 186 -6.09 22.28 -8.50
N ASN A 187 -5.94 21.32 -9.41
CA ASN A 187 -6.27 21.54 -10.80
C ASN A 187 -7.80 21.52 -10.96
N ARG A 188 -8.39 22.63 -11.44
CA ARG A 188 -9.84 22.80 -11.59
C ARG A 188 -10.35 22.55 -13.01
N ASP A 189 -9.48 22.19 -13.94
CA ASP A 189 -9.87 21.84 -15.31
C ASP A 189 -10.47 20.42 -15.33
N PRO A 190 -11.75 20.23 -15.67
CA PRO A 190 -12.39 18.91 -15.73
C PRO A 190 -11.80 17.96 -16.78
N ARG A 191 -10.99 18.47 -17.72
CA ARG A 191 -10.29 17.66 -18.73
C ARG A 191 -8.96 17.10 -18.23
N SER A 192 -8.44 17.62 -17.13
CA SER A 192 -7.19 17.17 -16.54
C SER A 192 -7.38 15.84 -15.80
N ARG A 193 -6.44 14.91 -15.97
CA ARG A 193 -6.39 13.67 -15.16
C ARG A 193 -6.18 13.94 -13.66
N HIS A 194 -5.69 15.14 -13.32
CA HIS A 194 -5.48 15.58 -11.93
C HIS A 194 -6.62 16.51 -11.45
N HIS A 195 -7.76 16.53 -12.14
CA HIS A 195 -8.90 17.36 -11.81
C HIS A 195 -9.42 17.11 -10.39
N VAL A 196 -9.55 18.16 -9.61
CA VAL A 196 -10.14 18.15 -8.28
C VAL A 196 -11.29 19.16 -8.25
N PRO A 197 -12.56 18.68 -8.24
CA PRO A 197 -13.72 19.56 -8.11
C PRO A 197 -13.67 20.42 -6.85
N GLU A 198 -14.09 21.68 -6.94
CA GLU A 198 -14.17 22.58 -5.78
C GLU A 198 -15.08 22.05 -4.67
N ARG A 199 -16.19 21.39 -5.06
CA ARG A 199 -17.10 20.70 -4.13
C ARG A 199 -16.44 19.59 -3.30
N LEU A 200 -15.41 18.93 -3.83
CA LEU A 200 -14.69 17.86 -3.10
C LEU A 200 -13.55 18.43 -2.26
N TYR A 201 -12.95 19.52 -2.70
CA TYR A 201 -11.90 20.21 -1.97
C TYR A 201 -11.97 21.72 -2.22
N PRO A 202 -12.56 22.51 -1.29
CA PRO A 202 -12.70 23.95 -1.45
C PRO A 202 -11.42 24.74 -1.13
N GLY A 203 -10.39 24.06 -0.59
CA GLY A 203 -9.11 24.69 -0.26
C GLY A 203 -8.39 25.23 -1.49
N ARG A 204 -7.68 26.34 -1.33
CA ARG A 204 -6.86 26.95 -2.40
C ARG A 204 -5.56 26.20 -2.66
N LEU A 205 -4.99 25.59 -1.64
CA LEU A 205 -3.72 24.85 -1.68
C LEU A 205 -3.86 23.56 -0.90
N PHE A 206 -3.34 22.46 -1.44
CA PHE A 206 -3.21 21.22 -0.71
C PHE A 206 -2.26 21.37 0.48
N PRO A 207 -2.43 20.55 1.56
CA PRO A 207 -1.38 20.41 2.54
C PRO A 207 -0.11 19.83 1.92
N PRO A 208 1.06 19.89 2.59
CA PRO A 208 2.24 19.18 2.14
C PRO A 208 1.97 17.67 2.02
N TYR A 209 2.49 17.05 0.96
CA TYR A 209 2.34 15.62 0.70
C TYR A 209 3.57 15.06 -0.04
N CYS A 210 3.90 13.80 0.14
CA CYS A 210 4.95 13.15 -0.65
C CYS A 210 4.44 12.78 -2.05
N SER A 211 5.28 12.96 -3.06
CA SER A 211 5.04 12.54 -4.46
C SER A 211 4.56 11.09 -4.54
N GLY A 212 3.56 10.84 -5.38
CA GLY A 212 3.02 9.50 -5.63
C GLY A 212 4.07 8.49 -6.10
N THR A 213 5.12 8.93 -6.81
CA THR A 213 6.20 8.06 -7.33
C THR A 213 6.75 7.06 -6.30
N ALA A 214 7.08 7.54 -5.10
CA ALA A 214 7.48 6.70 -3.98
C ALA A 214 7.42 7.46 -2.64
N TYR A 215 7.03 6.77 -1.58
CA TYR A 215 7.10 7.27 -0.21
C TYR A 215 7.17 6.12 0.81
N VAL A 216 7.78 6.41 1.96
CA VAL A 216 7.85 5.51 3.12
C VAL A 216 6.89 5.98 4.20
N LEU A 217 6.16 5.04 4.78
CA LEU A 217 5.36 5.24 5.99
C LEU A 217 5.89 4.29 7.07
N SER A 218 6.09 4.81 8.28
CA SER A 218 6.16 3.95 9.47
C SER A 218 4.82 3.24 9.67
N ARG A 219 4.85 2.10 10.38
CA ARG A 219 3.66 1.37 10.80
C ARG A 219 2.61 2.30 11.43
N GLN A 220 2.99 3.15 12.37
CA GLN A 220 2.03 3.99 13.09
C GLN A 220 1.57 5.17 12.22
N ALA A 221 2.38 5.67 11.27
CA ALA A 221 1.87 6.61 10.26
C ALA A 221 0.81 5.95 9.38
N ALA A 222 1.08 4.75 8.83
CA ALA A 222 0.11 4.01 8.02
C ALA A 222 -1.20 3.74 8.78
N ALA A 223 -1.12 3.34 10.05
CA ALA A 223 -2.28 3.16 10.91
C ALA A 223 -3.06 4.46 11.15
N ALA A 224 -2.36 5.59 11.34
CA ALA A 224 -2.98 6.90 11.55
C ALA A 224 -3.68 7.42 10.29
N LEU A 225 -3.08 7.20 9.11
CA LEU A 225 -3.70 7.52 7.81
C LEU A 225 -4.99 6.69 7.60
N LEU A 226 -4.96 5.39 7.88
CA LEU A 226 -6.15 4.53 7.81
C LEU A 226 -7.28 4.99 8.73
N TRP A 227 -6.95 5.44 9.94
CA TRP A 227 -7.94 5.99 10.87
C TRP A 227 -8.58 7.29 10.34
N ALA A 228 -7.80 8.11 9.62
CA ALA A 228 -8.30 9.34 9.01
C ALA A 228 -9.10 9.11 7.73
N ALA A 229 -8.81 8.04 6.97
CA ALA A 229 -9.35 7.76 5.65
C ALA A 229 -10.89 7.89 5.53
N PRO A 230 -11.73 7.36 6.45
CA PRO A 230 -13.19 7.50 6.35
C PRO A 230 -13.71 8.94 6.47
N ARG A 231 -12.87 9.88 6.92
CA ARG A 231 -13.19 11.29 7.16
C ARG A 231 -12.59 12.22 6.10
N VAL A 232 -11.94 11.66 5.08
CA VAL A 232 -11.31 12.41 3.99
C VAL A 232 -12.02 12.06 2.69
N PRO A 233 -12.54 13.04 1.94
CA PRO A 233 -13.13 12.80 0.63
C PRO A 233 -12.14 12.09 -0.29
N LEU A 234 -12.59 11.08 -1.03
CA LEU A 234 -11.77 10.38 -2.03
C LEU A 234 -11.49 11.29 -3.24
N VAL A 235 -10.58 12.23 -3.04
CA VAL A 235 -10.03 13.06 -4.12
C VAL A 235 -8.95 12.28 -4.87
N GLY A 236 -8.88 12.48 -6.18
CA GLY A 236 -7.63 12.29 -6.91
C GLY A 236 -6.86 13.61 -6.94
N PRO A 237 -5.54 13.63 -7.20
CA PRO A 237 -4.63 12.48 -7.26
C PRO A 237 -4.48 11.74 -5.92
N GLU A 238 -3.99 10.49 -5.96
CA GLU A 238 -3.87 9.62 -4.79
C GLU A 238 -2.89 10.14 -3.74
N ASP A 239 -1.77 10.71 -4.16
CA ASP A 239 -0.75 11.27 -3.27
C ASP A 239 -1.25 12.50 -2.49
N VAL A 240 -2.11 13.30 -3.12
CA VAL A 240 -2.87 14.36 -2.45
C VAL A 240 -3.80 13.78 -1.39
N TRP A 241 -4.51 12.69 -1.70
CA TRP A 241 -5.38 12.03 -0.72
C TRP A 241 -4.60 11.50 0.49
N VAL A 242 -3.43 10.89 0.26
CA VAL A 242 -2.51 10.47 1.33
C VAL A 242 -2.10 11.67 2.20
N GLY A 243 -1.76 12.80 1.57
CA GLY A 243 -1.44 14.05 2.27
C GLY A 243 -2.59 14.63 3.09
N LEU A 244 -3.83 14.54 2.59
CA LEU A 244 -5.02 14.95 3.33
C LEU A 244 -5.26 14.06 4.55
N CYS A 245 -5.13 12.73 4.38
CA CYS A 245 -5.17 11.77 5.49
C CYS A 245 -4.08 12.05 6.53
N ALA A 246 -2.84 12.31 6.08
CA ALA A 246 -1.71 12.64 6.93
C ALA A 246 -1.99 13.91 7.76
N ARG A 247 -2.40 15.01 7.11
CA ARG A 247 -2.78 16.25 7.81
C ARG A 247 -3.89 16.01 8.82
N ARG A 248 -4.92 15.25 8.46
CA ARG A 248 -6.06 14.96 9.36
C ARG A 248 -5.65 14.11 10.57
N ALA A 249 -4.62 13.28 10.41
CA ALA A 249 -4.04 12.42 11.44
C ALA A 249 -2.92 13.09 12.26
N GLY A 250 -2.55 14.34 11.94
CA GLY A 250 -1.42 15.03 12.56
C GLY A 250 -0.06 14.42 12.19
N VAL A 251 0.07 13.89 10.98
CA VAL A 251 1.31 13.37 10.40
C VAL A 251 1.81 14.37 9.36
N ALA A 252 3.10 14.69 9.39
CA ALA A 252 3.76 15.56 8.42
C ALA A 252 4.72 14.74 7.55
N PRO A 253 4.77 14.99 6.23
CA PRO A 253 5.78 14.46 5.32
C PRO A 253 7.14 15.17 5.43
#